data_AF-A0A2U3DRV2-F1
#
_entry.id   AF-A0A2U3DRV2-F1
#
_cell.length_a   1.000
_cell.length_b   1.000
_cell.length_c   1.000
_cell.angle_alpha   90.00
_cell.angle_beta   90.00
_cell.angle_gamma   90.00
#
_symmetry.space_group_name_H-M   'P 1'
#
loop_
_entity.id
_entity.type
_entity.pdbx_description
1 polymer ?
#
loop_
_entity_poly.entity_id
_entity_poly.type
_entity_poly.pdbx_seq_one_letter_code
_entity_poly.pdbx_strand_id
1 'polypeptide(L)'
;MSYVEGLLRRLEHSPPWDLPFPTANHSKESTSRSWLLYVHSCLPLQARAEKSKDPKSHYCFCAKLQRLVPPNGPVFRSSLAALYHAKRESWYRKYSKMQLAKTMAIIARTRAQMARERHPDVPAKGIRKAISDLTILSTDHLRSEIEWRRAYVVLSYMAQAYVWGGDTPEEVYLAVSQHLELPPILTYAGVVLWNFSSTTGDFSNPDSLKPLVSFTGTESETWFVVTSVAIEARSAETVLQLIDALGAFPSQGPDKLTAALVDLKQCIRDIDELLGRLQERCEPTVFYSQVRPFFAGGTALPNGHFYDEGSGTGKWRKLQGGSNAQSSLIHFFDIILGVEHSHAVGEESVHDQARRYIPGQHRRFLDYIGRLVGPARESALRHTSRERRSSLRTAFTGAVEALAALRSMHLRIAARYIIVPSRQSQSRAPHLPKHLGTAGTSFVPFLKLARDETFSATERNRTWAEPDI
;
A
#
# COMPACT_ATOMS: atom_id res chain seq x y z
N MET A 1 -0.23 31.51 -6.23
CA MET A 1 1.14 32.00 -5.93
C MET A 1 1.20 33.07 -4.83
N SER A 2 0.10 33.67 -4.34
CA SER A 2 0.17 34.71 -3.29
C SER A 2 -0.01 34.24 -1.83
N TYR A 3 -0.28 32.95 -1.59
CA TYR A 3 -0.48 32.41 -0.23
C TYR A 3 0.82 31.85 0.40
N VAL A 4 1.75 31.38 -0.42
CA VAL A 4 3.01 30.74 0.03
C VAL A 4 4.06 31.78 0.43
N GLU A 5 4.11 32.93 -0.25
CA GLU A 5 5.01 34.04 0.13
C GLU A 5 4.64 34.68 1.48
N GLY A 6 3.35 34.67 1.85
CA GLY A 6 2.88 35.17 3.14
C GLY A 6 3.20 34.24 4.32
N LEU A 7 3.53 32.97 4.06
CA LEU A 7 3.92 32.01 5.10
C LEU A 7 5.43 32.10 5.39
N LEU A 8 6.24 32.36 4.37
CA LEU A 8 7.70 32.45 4.47
C LEU A 8 8.15 33.72 5.22
N ARG A 9 7.50 34.86 5.02
CA ARG A 9 7.82 36.12 5.75
C ARG A 9 7.52 36.05 7.25
N ARG A 10 6.62 35.17 7.67
CA ARG A 10 6.27 34.97 9.09
C ARG A 10 7.25 34.06 9.84
N LEU A 11 8.09 33.30 9.13
CA LEU A 11 9.13 32.46 9.72
C LEU A 11 10.47 33.19 9.88
N GLU A 12 10.66 34.36 9.25
CA GLU A 12 11.90 35.15 9.32
C GLU A 12 12.04 36.03 10.58
N HIS A 13 11.01 36.14 11.43
CA HIS A 13 10.98 37.13 12.52
C HIS A 13 10.82 36.56 13.95
N SER A 14 11.31 35.34 14.22
CA SER A 14 11.37 34.80 15.59
C SER A 14 12.82 34.66 16.09
N PRO A 15 13.15 35.10 17.32
CA PRO A 15 14.54 35.26 17.80
C PRO A 15 15.25 33.94 18.18
N PRO A 16 16.60 33.96 18.25
CA PRO A 16 17.45 32.76 18.28
C PRO A 16 17.72 32.24 19.69
N TRP A 17 17.85 30.91 19.82
CA TRP A 17 18.42 30.28 21.02
C TRP A 17 19.95 30.21 20.88
N ASP A 18 20.64 30.85 21.83
CA ASP A 18 22.09 30.91 22.01
C ASP A 18 22.74 29.54 22.26
N LEU A 19 23.87 29.26 21.60
CA LEU A 19 25.01 28.51 22.17
C LEU A 19 26.35 29.02 21.55
N PRO A 20 27.46 29.08 22.31
CA PRO A 20 28.60 29.95 22.03
C PRO A 20 29.67 29.33 21.11
N PHE A 21 30.32 30.17 20.29
CA PHE A 21 31.59 29.88 19.60
C PHE A 21 32.73 30.71 20.21
N PRO A 22 33.94 30.14 20.42
CA PRO A 22 35.13 30.94 20.64
C PRO A 22 35.79 31.33 19.30
N THR A 23 36.24 32.57 19.23
CA THR A 23 36.93 33.20 18.09
C THR A 23 38.40 32.76 18.00
N ALA A 24 38.90 32.52 16.79
CA ALA A 24 40.34 32.59 16.51
C ALA A 24 40.62 32.92 15.03
N ASN A 25 41.34 34.03 14.83
CA ASN A 25 41.90 34.54 13.58
C ASN A 25 43.03 33.64 13.06
N HIS A 26 43.01 33.25 11.77
CA HIS A 26 44.21 33.05 10.94
C HIS A 26 43.86 33.20 9.44
N SER A 27 44.78 33.81 8.67
CA SER A 27 44.64 34.32 7.30
C SER A 27 44.14 33.31 6.24
N LYS A 28 43.14 33.70 5.43
CA LYS A 28 42.44 32.86 4.42
C LYS A 28 43.14 32.65 3.06
N GLU A 29 44.19 33.40 2.74
CA GLU A 29 44.73 33.42 1.37
C GLU A 29 45.78 32.34 1.04
N SER A 30 46.62 31.90 1.99
CA SER A 30 47.61 30.85 1.71
C SER A 30 46.99 29.45 1.60
N THR A 31 45.88 29.21 2.30
CA THR A 31 45.18 27.92 2.35
C THR A 31 44.46 27.59 1.04
N SER A 32 44.01 28.61 0.29
CA SER A 32 43.17 28.45 -0.90
C SER A 32 43.97 28.04 -2.15
N ARG A 33 45.21 28.53 -2.31
CA ARG A 33 46.10 28.15 -3.44
C ARG A 33 46.62 26.72 -3.33
N SER A 34 46.96 26.28 -2.11
CA SER A 34 47.35 24.88 -1.84
C SER A 34 46.19 23.91 -2.04
N TRP A 35 44.94 24.35 -1.80
CA TRP A 35 43.72 23.57 -2.02
C TRP A 35 43.48 23.26 -3.49
N LEU A 36 43.63 24.26 -4.37
CA LEU A 36 43.42 24.11 -5.81
C LEU A 36 44.46 23.18 -6.46
N LEU A 37 45.73 23.29 -6.08
CA LEU A 37 46.79 22.40 -6.57
C LEU A 37 46.59 20.95 -6.13
N TYR A 38 46.12 20.74 -4.90
CA TYR A 38 45.84 19.42 -4.36
C TYR A 38 44.63 18.75 -5.04
N VAL A 39 43.52 19.46 -5.23
CA VAL A 39 42.35 18.95 -5.96
C VAL A 39 42.69 18.61 -7.41
N HIS A 40 43.51 19.44 -8.07
CA HIS A 40 43.91 19.20 -9.45
C HIS A 40 44.75 17.92 -9.60
N SER A 41 45.56 17.57 -8.59
CA SER A 41 46.38 16.34 -8.58
C SER A 41 45.56 15.05 -8.43
N CYS A 42 44.32 15.12 -7.90
CA CYS A 42 43.44 13.97 -7.70
C CYS A 42 42.51 13.68 -8.90
N LEU A 43 42.36 14.63 -9.85
CA LEU A 43 41.48 14.49 -11.02
C LEU A 43 41.83 13.30 -11.95
N PRO A 44 43.11 12.96 -12.22
CA PRO A 44 43.45 11.81 -13.06
C PRO A 44 43.09 10.46 -12.42
N LEU A 45 43.15 10.37 -11.08
CA LEU A 45 42.76 9.18 -10.32
C LEU A 45 41.23 9.04 -10.24
N GLN A 46 40.52 10.16 -10.12
CA GLN A 46 39.05 10.23 -10.22
C GLN A 46 38.56 9.72 -11.58
N ALA A 47 39.16 10.14 -12.69
CA ALA A 47 38.79 9.70 -14.03
C ALA A 47 38.98 8.18 -14.26
N ARG A 48 39.94 7.55 -13.57
CA ARG A 48 40.13 6.08 -13.57
C ARG A 48 39.07 5.36 -12.72
N ALA A 49 38.72 5.90 -11.56
CA ALA A 49 37.70 5.32 -10.67
C ALA A 49 36.28 5.42 -11.25
N GLU A 50 35.97 6.49 -11.99
CA GLU A 50 34.67 6.68 -12.66
C GLU A 50 34.48 5.79 -13.90
N LYS A 51 35.57 5.35 -14.54
CA LYS A 51 35.54 4.37 -15.64
C LYS A 51 35.46 2.91 -15.17
N SER A 52 35.71 2.63 -13.89
CA SER A 52 35.63 1.29 -13.30
C SER A 52 34.19 0.91 -12.95
N LYS A 53 33.72 -0.26 -13.39
CA LYS A 53 32.41 -0.83 -12.99
C LYS A 53 32.44 -1.59 -11.65
N ASP A 54 33.61 -1.74 -11.04
CA ASP A 54 33.82 -2.47 -9.77
C ASP A 54 33.60 -1.56 -8.54
N PRO A 55 32.67 -1.89 -7.62
CA PRO A 55 32.43 -1.17 -6.36
C PRO A 55 33.67 -1.07 -5.45
N LYS A 56 34.56 -2.06 -5.46
CA LYS A 56 35.77 -2.07 -4.60
C LYS A 56 36.74 -0.96 -5.00
N SER A 57 36.84 -0.66 -6.30
CA SER A 57 37.69 0.41 -6.83
C SER A 57 37.26 1.80 -6.38
N HIS A 58 35.95 2.05 -6.26
CA HIS A 58 35.40 3.33 -5.81
C HIS A 58 35.53 3.48 -4.28
N TYR A 59 35.36 2.40 -3.53
CA TYR A 59 35.60 2.36 -2.09
C TYR A 59 37.07 2.63 -1.74
N CYS A 60 37.99 2.05 -2.53
CA CYS A 60 39.44 2.28 -2.40
C CYS A 60 39.81 3.76 -2.68
N PHE A 61 39.18 4.40 -3.67
CA PHE A 61 39.38 5.83 -3.98
C PHE A 61 38.94 6.73 -2.82
N CYS A 62 37.74 6.51 -2.28
CA CYS A 62 37.21 7.28 -1.17
C CYS A 62 38.00 7.08 0.13
N ALA A 63 38.47 5.85 0.40
CA ALA A 63 39.33 5.56 1.54
C ALA A 63 40.73 6.19 1.40
N LYS A 64 41.28 6.29 0.17
CA LYS A 64 42.53 7.00 -0.10
C LYS A 64 42.38 8.52 0.11
N LEU A 65 41.27 9.11 -0.31
CA LEU A 65 40.96 10.52 -0.06
C LEU A 65 40.89 10.87 1.43
N GLN A 66 40.36 9.97 2.26
CA GLN A 66 40.34 10.15 3.72
C GLN A 66 41.72 10.05 4.37
N ARG A 67 42.65 9.26 3.81
CA ARG A 67 44.01 9.07 4.36
C ARG A 67 44.99 10.17 4.00
N LEU A 68 44.73 10.94 2.94
CA LEU A 68 45.65 11.98 2.44
C LEU A 68 45.39 13.37 3.06
N VAL A 69 44.43 13.51 3.98
CA VAL A 69 44.04 14.78 4.59
C VAL A 69 44.44 14.81 6.07
N PRO A 70 45.30 15.76 6.52
CA PRO A 70 45.73 15.81 7.92
C PRO A 70 44.61 16.23 8.89
N PRO A 71 44.65 15.81 10.16
CA PRO A 71 43.45 15.62 10.97
C PRO A 71 42.77 16.87 11.56
N ASN A 72 43.39 18.06 11.44
CA ASN A 72 43.18 19.16 12.40
C ASN A 72 42.54 20.45 11.84
N GLY A 73 41.56 20.36 10.95
CA GLY A 73 40.76 21.52 10.50
C GLY A 73 39.25 21.28 10.54
N PRO A 74 38.45 21.96 11.38
CA PRO A 74 37.00 21.71 11.52
C PRO A 74 36.19 22.06 10.25
N VAL A 75 36.62 23.07 9.49
CA VAL A 75 36.01 23.44 8.20
C VAL A 75 36.31 22.40 7.10
N PHE A 76 37.40 21.64 7.25
CA PHE A 76 37.85 20.65 6.27
C PHE A 76 37.06 19.33 6.38
N ARG A 77 36.67 18.93 7.60
CA ARG A 77 35.88 17.70 7.82
C ARG A 77 34.45 17.85 7.30
N SER A 78 33.81 19.00 7.49
CA SER A 78 32.40 19.20 7.11
C SER A 78 32.21 19.26 5.58
N SER A 79 33.07 19.99 4.86
CA SER A 79 32.95 20.13 3.40
C SER A 79 33.32 18.87 2.63
N LEU A 80 34.37 18.14 3.04
CA LEU A 80 34.74 16.85 2.41
C LEU A 80 33.79 15.72 2.78
N ALA A 81 33.29 15.66 4.02
CA ALA A 81 32.24 14.72 4.39
C ALA A 81 30.95 15.02 3.62
N ALA A 82 30.54 16.29 3.49
CA ALA A 82 29.38 16.67 2.70
C ALA A 82 29.54 16.32 1.22
N LEU A 83 30.71 16.56 0.63
CA LEU A 83 30.99 16.18 -0.76
C LEU A 83 31.04 14.65 -0.95
N TYR A 84 31.63 13.93 0.01
CA TYR A 84 31.66 12.47 0.06
C TYR A 84 30.25 11.88 0.18
N HIS A 85 29.43 12.40 1.10
CA HIS A 85 28.04 11.98 1.28
C HIS A 85 27.19 12.31 0.06
N ALA A 86 27.29 13.51 -0.50
CA ALA A 86 26.55 13.90 -1.70
C ALA A 86 26.93 13.08 -2.93
N LYS A 87 28.23 12.82 -3.16
CA LYS A 87 28.69 12.00 -4.29
C LYS A 87 28.40 10.51 -4.10
N ARG A 88 28.51 9.99 -2.88
CA ARG A 88 28.07 8.63 -2.52
C ARG A 88 26.57 8.49 -2.75
N GLU A 89 25.75 9.42 -2.25
CA GLU A 89 24.31 9.43 -2.51
C GLU A 89 23.98 9.50 -4.00
N SER A 90 24.65 10.35 -4.77
CA SER A 90 24.43 10.45 -6.22
C SER A 90 24.74 9.14 -6.96
N TRP A 91 25.87 8.50 -6.64
CA TRP A 91 26.24 7.20 -7.21
C TRP A 91 25.28 6.09 -6.78
N TYR A 92 24.91 6.02 -5.50
CA TYR A 92 23.96 5.03 -5.00
C TYR A 92 22.54 5.26 -5.54
N ARG A 93 22.07 6.51 -5.71
CA ARG A 93 20.80 6.81 -6.40
C ARG A 93 20.85 6.39 -7.87
N LYS A 94 21.99 6.56 -8.54
CA LYS A 94 22.18 6.10 -9.93
C LYS A 94 22.24 4.56 -10.00
N TYR A 95 22.87 3.92 -9.01
CA TYR A 95 22.95 2.47 -8.88
C TYR A 95 21.61 1.84 -8.49
N SER A 96 20.86 2.42 -7.56
CA SER A 96 19.53 1.96 -7.16
C SER A 96 18.50 2.21 -8.26
N LYS A 97 18.57 3.35 -8.98
CA LYS A 97 17.80 3.55 -10.21
C LYS A 97 18.18 2.55 -11.29
N MET A 98 19.47 2.22 -11.45
CA MET A 98 19.92 1.20 -12.40
C MET A 98 19.48 -0.20 -11.98
N GLN A 99 19.48 -0.52 -10.69
CA GLN A 99 19.06 -1.83 -10.19
C GLN A 99 17.55 -1.97 -10.22
N LEU A 100 16.80 -0.92 -9.85
CA LEU A 100 15.36 -0.82 -10.07
C LEU A 100 15.03 -0.88 -11.57
N ALA A 101 15.79 -0.23 -12.44
CA ALA A 101 15.60 -0.32 -13.89
C ALA A 101 15.96 -1.72 -14.43
N LYS A 102 16.99 -2.39 -13.90
CA LYS A 102 17.31 -3.79 -14.21
C LYS A 102 16.23 -4.74 -13.72
N THR A 103 15.72 -4.54 -12.51
CA THR A 103 14.60 -5.27 -11.92
C THR A 103 13.33 -5.05 -12.74
N MET A 104 12.98 -3.81 -13.07
CA MET A 104 11.82 -3.51 -13.92
C MET A 104 12.03 -4.03 -15.35
N ALA A 105 13.28 -4.08 -15.84
CA ALA A 105 13.63 -4.72 -17.11
C ALA A 105 13.58 -6.26 -17.02
N ILE A 106 13.89 -6.86 -15.87
CA ILE A 106 13.70 -8.29 -15.61
C ILE A 106 12.20 -8.59 -15.59
N ILE A 107 11.41 -7.85 -14.82
CA ILE A 107 9.93 -7.96 -14.82
C ILE A 107 9.38 -7.75 -16.24
N ALA A 108 9.88 -6.76 -17.00
CA ALA A 108 9.46 -6.50 -18.38
C ALA A 108 9.90 -7.59 -19.38
N ARG A 109 11.09 -8.19 -19.20
CA ARG A 109 11.54 -9.34 -20.02
C ARG A 109 10.72 -10.58 -19.69
N THR A 110 10.46 -10.85 -18.42
CA THR A 110 9.57 -11.92 -17.98
C THR A 110 8.17 -11.72 -18.56
N ARG A 111 7.61 -10.49 -18.54
CA ARG A 111 6.35 -10.14 -19.22
C ARG A 111 6.39 -10.43 -20.72
N ALA A 112 7.43 -9.98 -21.42
CA ALA A 112 7.54 -10.16 -22.86
C ALA A 112 7.80 -11.62 -23.28
N GLN A 113 8.31 -12.46 -22.37
CA GLN A 113 8.57 -13.88 -22.61
C GLN A 113 7.35 -14.74 -22.29
N MET A 114 6.65 -14.47 -21.17
CA MET A 114 5.37 -15.11 -20.83
C MET A 114 4.26 -14.80 -21.85
N ALA A 115 4.24 -13.60 -22.45
CA ALA A 115 3.27 -13.24 -23.48
C ALA A 115 3.50 -13.92 -24.85
N ARG A 116 4.74 -14.38 -25.13
CA ARG A 116 5.11 -14.99 -26.42
C ARG A 116 4.89 -16.50 -26.46
N GLU A 117 4.91 -17.16 -25.32
CA GLU A 117 4.82 -18.60 -25.22
C GLU A 117 3.47 -18.96 -24.56
N ARG A 118 2.45 -19.24 -25.38
CA ARG A 118 1.14 -19.79 -24.97
C ARG A 118 1.25 -21.26 -24.48
N HIS A 119 2.30 -21.57 -23.73
CA HIS A 119 2.56 -22.88 -23.14
C HIS A 119 2.84 -22.72 -21.63
N PRO A 120 2.32 -23.63 -20.78
CA PRO A 120 2.48 -23.55 -19.32
C PRO A 120 3.91 -23.78 -18.83
N ASP A 121 4.84 -24.12 -19.72
CA ASP A 121 6.23 -24.48 -19.40
C ASP A 121 7.24 -23.44 -19.90
N VAL A 122 7.12 -22.18 -19.44
CA VAL A 122 8.19 -21.18 -19.56
C VAL A 122 8.82 -21.03 -18.18
N PRO A 123 10.11 -21.33 -18.00
CA PRO A 123 10.56 -21.99 -16.79
C PRO A 123 10.63 -21.01 -15.62
N ALA A 124 9.79 -21.25 -14.62
CA ALA A 124 10.03 -21.10 -13.18
C ALA A 124 11.49 -20.77 -12.75
N LYS A 125 12.47 -21.43 -13.37
CA LYS A 125 13.91 -21.28 -13.13
C LYS A 125 14.48 -19.88 -13.44
N GLY A 126 13.94 -19.14 -14.41
CA GLY A 126 14.50 -17.84 -14.83
C GLY A 126 14.30 -16.71 -13.82
N ILE A 127 13.07 -16.57 -13.30
CA ILE A 127 12.74 -15.53 -12.30
C ILE A 127 13.36 -15.85 -10.94
N ARG A 128 13.39 -17.14 -10.56
CA ARG A 128 14.03 -17.59 -9.33
C ARG A 128 15.51 -17.30 -9.34
N LYS A 129 16.21 -17.71 -10.40
CA LYS A 129 17.63 -17.39 -10.57
C LYS A 129 17.88 -15.88 -10.53
N ALA A 130 17.07 -15.10 -11.23
CA ALA A 130 17.22 -13.65 -11.24
C ALA A 130 17.04 -13.01 -9.85
N ILE A 131 16.19 -13.57 -9.00
CA ILE A 131 15.98 -13.14 -7.61
C ILE A 131 17.12 -13.63 -6.71
N SER A 132 17.52 -14.90 -6.81
CA SER A 132 18.66 -15.46 -6.06
C SER A 132 19.99 -14.77 -6.39
N ASP A 133 20.13 -14.24 -7.60
CA ASP A 133 21.30 -13.46 -8.03
C ASP A 133 21.27 -12.00 -7.50
N LEU A 134 20.18 -11.55 -6.86
CA LEU A 134 20.11 -10.20 -6.28
C LEU A 134 20.96 -10.12 -5.00
N THR A 135 21.77 -9.08 -4.91
CA THR A 135 22.43 -8.75 -3.63
C THR A 135 21.39 -8.23 -2.64
N ILE A 136 21.44 -8.72 -1.40
CA ILE A 136 20.67 -8.17 -0.28
C ILE A 136 21.00 -6.67 -0.15
N LEU A 137 19.96 -5.84 -0.21
CA LEU A 137 20.09 -4.39 -0.11
C LEU A 137 19.70 -3.92 1.30
N SER A 138 20.48 -3.02 1.88
CA SER A 138 20.10 -2.35 3.13
C SER A 138 18.90 -1.42 2.94
N THR A 139 18.05 -1.34 3.97
CA THR A 139 16.93 -0.40 4.05
C THR A 139 17.33 1.03 4.47
N ASP A 140 18.61 1.28 4.82
CA ASP A 140 19.11 2.59 5.31
C ASP A 140 18.89 3.77 4.35
N HIS A 141 18.53 3.48 3.10
CA HIS A 141 18.29 4.47 2.06
C HIS A 141 16.81 4.76 1.79
N LEU A 142 15.90 4.08 2.47
CA LEU A 142 14.47 4.38 2.44
C LEU A 142 14.21 5.52 3.44
N ARG A 143 14.02 6.74 2.95
CA ARG A 143 13.95 7.97 3.76
C ARG A 143 12.52 8.46 3.98
N SER A 144 11.63 8.15 3.06
CA SER A 144 10.24 8.62 3.07
C SER A 144 9.27 7.45 3.06
N GLU A 145 8.07 7.66 3.62
CA GLU A 145 6.99 6.68 3.59
C GLU A 145 6.66 6.18 2.17
N ILE A 146 6.76 7.05 1.17
CA ILE A 146 6.53 6.69 -0.23
C ILE A 146 7.60 5.69 -0.73
N GLU A 147 8.85 5.86 -0.32
CA GLU A 147 9.93 4.92 -0.67
C GLU A 147 9.72 3.57 0.03
N TRP A 148 9.32 3.55 1.31
CA TRP A 148 8.97 2.32 2.03
C TRP A 148 7.80 1.57 1.37
N ARG A 149 6.71 2.28 1.03
CA ARG A 149 5.56 1.73 0.31
C ARG A 149 5.96 1.18 -1.05
N ARG A 150 6.82 1.91 -1.78
CA ARG A 150 7.32 1.45 -3.09
C ARG A 150 8.18 0.20 -2.97
N ALA A 151 9.06 0.14 -1.97
CA ALA A 151 9.85 -1.05 -1.67
C ALA A 151 8.94 -2.24 -1.38
N TYR A 152 7.89 -2.06 -0.58
CA TYR A 152 6.90 -3.09 -0.28
C TYR A 152 6.22 -3.63 -1.53
N VAL A 153 5.75 -2.74 -2.43
CA VAL A 153 5.14 -3.16 -3.71
C VAL A 153 6.12 -4.01 -4.53
N VAL A 154 7.35 -3.55 -4.73
CA VAL A 154 8.32 -4.28 -5.56
C VAL A 154 8.68 -5.64 -4.94
N LEU A 155 8.97 -5.67 -3.64
CA LEU A 155 9.42 -6.87 -2.96
C LEU A 155 8.30 -7.90 -2.79
N SER A 156 7.06 -7.46 -2.54
CA SER A 156 5.90 -8.36 -2.47
C SER A 156 5.56 -9.00 -3.82
N TYR A 157 5.67 -8.25 -4.92
CA TYR A 157 5.53 -8.81 -6.27
C TYR A 157 6.64 -9.80 -6.60
N MET A 158 7.90 -9.50 -6.23
CA MET A 158 9.01 -10.45 -6.39
C MET A 158 8.77 -11.74 -5.60
N ALA A 159 8.40 -11.61 -4.32
CA ALA A 159 8.17 -12.76 -3.46
C ALA A 159 7.05 -13.65 -4.00
N GLN A 160 5.92 -13.07 -4.43
CA GLN A 160 4.83 -13.85 -5.03
C GLN A 160 5.25 -14.51 -6.34
N ALA A 161 6.00 -13.81 -7.19
CA ALA A 161 6.47 -14.39 -8.44
C ALA A 161 7.51 -15.50 -8.22
N TYR A 162 8.31 -15.40 -7.15
CA TYR A 162 9.26 -16.45 -6.73
C TYR A 162 8.53 -17.69 -6.22
N VAL A 163 7.61 -17.48 -5.26
CA VAL A 163 6.79 -18.52 -4.63
C VAL A 163 5.98 -19.29 -5.66
N TRP A 164 5.19 -18.59 -6.48
CA TRP A 164 4.31 -19.22 -7.46
C TRP A 164 5.01 -19.60 -8.75
N GLY A 165 6.30 -19.24 -8.89
CA GLY A 165 7.17 -19.60 -9.99
C GLY A 165 8.11 -20.77 -9.70
N GLY A 166 7.83 -21.70 -8.78
CA GLY A 166 8.55 -22.99 -8.62
C GLY A 166 8.36 -23.67 -7.23
N ASP A 167 9.28 -24.55 -6.81
CA ASP A 167 9.03 -25.51 -5.70
C ASP A 167 9.45 -25.09 -4.26
N THR A 168 10.44 -24.21 -4.07
CA THR A 168 10.96 -23.82 -2.73
C THR A 168 11.04 -22.29 -2.53
N PRO A 169 10.58 -21.70 -1.40
CA PRO A 169 10.68 -20.27 -1.09
C PRO A 169 12.00 -19.89 -0.37
N GLU A 170 12.65 -18.79 -0.79
CA GLU A 170 13.82 -18.19 -0.12
C GLU A 170 13.71 -16.66 -0.14
N GLU A 171 14.22 -16.05 0.94
CA GLU A 171 14.35 -14.62 1.25
C GLU A 171 13.07 -13.75 1.23
N VAL A 172 12.76 -13.12 2.37
CA VAL A 172 11.61 -12.21 2.48
C VAL A 172 11.97 -10.89 3.15
N TYR A 173 11.37 -9.81 2.64
CA TYR A 173 11.56 -8.39 2.98
C TYR A 173 10.97 -8.00 4.35
N LEU A 174 11.41 -8.68 5.42
CA LEU A 174 10.86 -8.53 6.77
C LEU A 174 10.95 -7.09 7.31
N ALA A 175 12.08 -6.39 7.09
CA ALA A 175 12.28 -5.03 7.58
C ALA A 175 11.27 -4.03 7.00
N VAL A 176 11.00 -4.09 5.69
CA VAL A 176 10.02 -3.21 5.02
C VAL A 176 8.60 -3.51 5.50
N SER A 177 8.28 -4.78 5.68
CA SER A 177 6.98 -5.23 6.17
C SER A 177 6.74 -4.75 7.60
N GLN A 178 7.76 -4.89 8.46
CA GLN A 178 7.72 -4.42 9.85
C GLN A 178 7.56 -2.90 9.93
N HIS A 179 8.29 -2.12 9.12
CA HIS A 179 8.16 -0.66 9.07
C HIS A 179 6.73 -0.20 8.76
N LEU A 180 6.07 -0.86 7.81
CA LEU A 180 4.70 -0.54 7.40
C LEU A 180 3.63 -1.23 8.28
N GLU A 181 4.06 -2.01 9.27
CA GLU A 181 3.22 -2.83 10.13
C GLU A 181 2.28 -3.75 9.32
N LEU A 182 2.82 -4.31 8.24
CA LEU A 182 2.17 -5.25 7.34
C LEU A 182 2.85 -6.61 7.39
N PRO A 183 2.13 -7.70 7.09
CA PRO A 183 2.74 -8.99 6.90
C PRO A 183 3.59 -9.00 5.61
N PRO A 184 4.66 -9.82 5.57
CA PRO A 184 5.56 -9.95 4.43
C PRO A 184 4.98 -10.78 3.27
N ILE A 185 3.76 -10.45 2.86
CA ILE A 185 3.03 -11.05 1.74
C ILE A 185 2.38 -9.94 0.90
N LEU A 186 2.05 -10.22 -0.36
CA LEU A 186 1.31 -9.26 -1.18
C LEU A 186 -0.10 -9.02 -0.61
N THR A 187 -0.32 -7.81 -0.09
CA THR A 187 -1.60 -7.33 0.44
C THR A 187 -2.32 -6.42 -0.54
N TYR A 188 -3.60 -6.13 -0.26
CA TYR A 188 -4.39 -5.14 -1.00
C TYR A 188 -3.68 -3.78 -1.13
N ALA A 189 -2.98 -3.32 -0.08
CA ALA A 189 -2.21 -2.07 -0.15
C ALA A 189 -1.11 -2.11 -1.23
N GLY A 190 -0.43 -3.25 -1.36
CA GLY A 190 0.60 -3.46 -2.38
C GLY A 190 0.04 -3.64 -3.80
N VAL A 191 -1.16 -4.21 -3.94
CA VAL A 191 -1.82 -4.44 -5.25
C VAL A 191 -2.53 -3.19 -5.77
N VAL A 192 -3.16 -2.43 -4.87
CA VAL A 192 -4.10 -1.35 -5.21
C VAL A 192 -3.56 0.00 -4.74
N LEU A 193 -3.51 0.23 -3.42
CA LEU A 193 -3.31 1.57 -2.85
C LEU A 193 -1.97 2.23 -3.26
N TRP A 194 -0.93 1.45 -3.49
CA TRP A 194 0.42 1.95 -3.80
C TRP A 194 0.93 1.57 -5.19
N ASN A 195 0.06 1.01 -6.05
CA ASN A 195 0.44 0.44 -7.33
C ASN A 195 -0.34 1.07 -8.50
N PHE A 196 -0.33 2.40 -8.61
CA PHE A 196 -0.96 3.07 -9.75
C PHE A 196 -0.25 4.36 -10.14
N SER A 197 -0.58 4.84 -11.34
CA SER A 197 -0.31 6.19 -11.82
C SER A 197 -1.48 6.65 -12.69
N SER A 198 -1.66 7.96 -12.83
CA SER A 198 -2.70 8.55 -13.69
C SER A 198 -2.08 9.39 -14.80
N THR A 199 -2.76 9.45 -15.95
CA THR A 199 -2.44 10.37 -17.05
C THR A 199 -3.10 11.74 -16.90
N THR A 200 -4.18 11.85 -16.12
CA THR A 200 -4.99 13.08 -15.98
C THR A 200 -4.94 13.67 -14.57
N GLY A 201 -4.55 12.88 -13.56
CA GLY A 201 -4.62 13.25 -12.14
C GLY A 201 -5.97 12.96 -11.49
N ASP A 202 -6.99 12.58 -12.26
CA ASP A 202 -8.26 12.09 -11.73
C ASP A 202 -8.12 10.60 -11.38
N PHE A 203 -8.12 10.28 -10.09
CA PHE A 203 -7.96 8.90 -9.63
C PHE A 203 -9.29 8.14 -9.53
N SER A 204 -10.43 8.79 -9.72
CA SER A 204 -11.75 8.15 -9.71
C SER A 204 -12.15 7.58 -11.07
N ASN A 205 -11.43 7.94 -12.13
CA ASN A 205 -11.66 7.42 -13.48
C ASN A 205 -10.66 6.31 -13.84
N PRO A 206 -11.08 5.03 -13.89
CA PRO A 206 -10.19 3.90 -14.19
C PRO A 206 -9.57 3.95 -15.59
N ASP A 207 -10.18 4.65 -16.57
CA ASP A 207 -9.62 4.81 -17.91
C ASP A 207 -8.33 5.64 -17.95
N SER A 208 -8.14 6.51 -16.95
CA SER A 208 -6.95 7.36 -16.84
C SER A 208 -5.80 6.70 -16.07
N LEU A 209 -6.04 5.51 -15.52
CA LEU A 209 -5.15 4.86 -14.57
C LEU A 209 -4.37 3.71 -15.21
N LYS A 210 -3.19 3.43 -14.65
CA LYS A 210 -2.40 2.25 -14.98
C LYS A 210 -1.62 1.73 -13.77
N PRO A 211 -1.44 0.40 -13.63
CA PRO A 211 -0.61 -0.15 -12.59
C PRO A 211 0.87 0.14 -12.82
N LEU A 212 1.64 0.30 -11.74
CA LEU A 212 3.09 0.49 -11.83
C LEU A 212 3.82 -0.85 -12.01
N VAL A 213 3.29 -1.91 -11.42
CA VAL A 213 3.77 -3.30 -11.45
C VAL A 213 2.56 -4.22 -11.67
N SER A 214 2.79 -5.30 -12.39
CA SER A 214 1.79 -6.27 -12.82
C SER A 214 2.51 -7.57 -13.14
N PHE A 215 1.91 -8.69 -12.74
CA PHE A 215 2.39 -10.05 -12.93
C PHE A 215 2.27 -10.49 -14.39
N THR A 216 1.08 -10.32 -14.96
CA THR A 216 0.67 -10.92 -16.23
C THR A 216 0.75 -9.94 -17.40
N GLY A 217 0.63 -8.65 -17.12
CA GLY A 217 0.48 -7.61 -18.15
C GLY A 217 -0.85 -7.68 -18.91
N THR A 218 -1.78 -8.54 -18.48
CA THR A 218 -3.09 -8.67 -19.12
C THR A 218 -3.96 -7.45 -18.86
N GLU A 219 -4.90 -7.21 -19.77
CA GLU A 219 -5.92 -6.19 -19.58
C GLU A 219 -6.78 -6.50 -18.34
N SER A 220 -7.09 -7.78 -18.08
CA SER A 220 -7.84 -8.19 -16.89
C SER A 220 -7.16 -7.82 -15.57
N GLU A 221 -5.85 -8.03 -15.45
CA GLU A 221 -5.11 -7.61 -14.24
C GLU A 221 -5.11 -6.10 -14.10
N THR A 222 -4.82 -5.39 -15.20
CA THR A 222 -4.81 -3.92 -15.24
C THR A 222 -6.15 -3.38 -14.77
N TRP A 223 -7.24 -3.85 -15.38
CA TRP A 223 -8.60 -3.39 -15.12
C TRP A 223 -9.06 -3.71 -13.69
N PHE A 224 -8.72 -4.88 -13.18
CA PHE A 224 -8.99 -5.26 -11.78
C PHE A 224 -8.32 -4.28 -10.80
N VAL A 225 -7.04 -3.96 -11.02
CA VAL A 225 -6.29 -3.04 -10.15
C VAL A 225 -6.86 -1.63 -10.24
N VAL A 226 -7.02 -1.07 -11.45
CA VAL A 226 -7.40 0.34 -11.60
C VAL A 226 -8.86 0.60 -11.23
N THR A 227 -9.76 -0.36 -11.44
CA THR A 227 -11.14 -0.25 -10.95
C THR A 227 -11.17 -0.21 -9.42
N SER A 228 -10.34 -1.02 -8.77
CA SER A 228 -10.21 -1.00 -7.30
C SER A 228 -9.63 0.33 -6.80
N VAL A 229 -8.65 0.92 -7.49
CA VAL A 229 -8.13 2.26 -7.17
C VAL A 229 -9.21 3.33 -7.33
N ALA A 230 -9.99 3.28 -8.41
CA ALA A 230 -11.09 4.21 -8.66
C ALA A 230 -12.15 4.20 -7.55
N ILE A 231 -12.49 3.02 -7.04
CA ILE A 231 -13.41 2.84 -5.91
C ILE A 231 -12.88 3.53 -4.65
N GLU A 232 -11.60 3.31 -4.32
CA GLU A 232 -10.95 3.93 -3.16
C GLU A 232 -10.89 5.46 -3.31
N ALA A 233 -10.48 5.95 -4.49
CA ALA A 233 -10.36 7.37 -4.78
C ALA A 233 -11.70 8.12 -4.76
N ARG A 234 -12.76 7.51 -5.34
CA ARG A 234 -14.12 8.09 -5.34
C ARG A 234 -14.63 8.37 -3.93
N SER A 235 -14.18 7.58 -2.96
CA SER A 235 -14.65 7.66 -1.58
C SER A 235 -13.90 8.66 -0.71
N ALA A 236 -12.80 9.24 -1.21
CA ALA A 236 -11.91 10.08 -0.41
C ALA A 236 -12.62 11.31 0.18
N GLU A 237 -13.42 12.00 -0.62
CA GLU A 237 -14.17 13.19 -0.18
C GLU A 237 -15.24 12.82 0.87
N THR A 238 -16.02 11.78 0.61
CA THR A 238 -17.03 11.26 1.53
C THR A 238 -16.44 10.87 2.89
N VAL A 239 -15.25 10.24 2.91
CA VAL A 239 -14.54 9.90 4.14
C VAL A 239 -14.21 11.17 4.95
N LEU A 240 -13.71 12.21 4.29
CA LEU A 240 -13.39 13.50 4.95
C LEU A 240 -14.65 14.17 5.52
N GLN A 241 -15.75 14.20 4.74
CA GLN A 241 -17.02 14.77 5.19
C GLN A 241 -17.58 14.04 6.43
N LEU A 242 -17.46 12.71 6.48
CA LEU A 242 -17.89 11.92 7.63
C LEU A 242 -17.02 12.20 8.87
N ILE A 243 -15.71 12.36 8.71
CA ILE A 243 -14.80 12.74 9.80
C ILE A 243 -15.19 14.13 10.34
N ASP A 244 -15.39 15.09 9.44
CA ASP A 244 -15.78 16.47 9.81
C ASP A 244 -17.13 16.50 10.52
N ALA A 245 -18.08 15.67 10.09
CA ALA A 245 -19.38 15.53 10.74
C ALA A 245 -19.25 14.97 12.16
N LEU A 246 -18.43 13.93 12.36
CA LEU A 246 -18.17 13.34 13.68
C LEU A 246 -17.50 14.35 14.63
N GLY A 247 -16.59 15.19 14.12
CA GLY A 247 -15.93 16.24 14.89
C GLY A 247 -16.81 17.43 15.27
N ALA A 248 -18.01 17.56 14.69
CA ALA A 248 -18.89 18.73 14.87
C ALA A 248 -19.98 18.54 15.95
N PHE A 249 -19.98 17.41 16.65
CA PHE A 249 -20.90 17.17 17.77
C PHE A 249 -20.54 18.02 19.01
N PRO A 250 -21.53 18.44 19.83
CA PRO A 250 -22.96 18.11 19.72
C PRO A 250 -23.78 19.08 18.83
N SER A 251 -23.29 20.29 18.54
CA SER A 251 -24.14 21.40 18.08
C SER A 251 -24.45 21.40 16.58
N GLN A 252 -23.46 21.15 15.71
CA GLN A 252 -23.64 21.09 14.24
C GLN A 252 -23.57 19.66 13.69
N GLY A 253 -23.11 18.72 14.51
CA GLY A 253 -22.90 17.31 14.16
C GLY A 253 -24.10 16.63 13.50
N PRO A 254 -25.34 16.76 14.02
CA PRO A 254 -26.50 16.06 13.45
C PRO A 254 -26.83 16.42 12.00
N ASP A 255 -26.82 17.71 11.67
CA ASP A 255 -27.15 18.18 10.32
C ASP A 255 -26.02 17.82 9.34
N LYS A 256 -24.76 18.00 9.76
CA LYS A 256 -23.59 17.59 8.96
C LYS A 256 -23.52 16.08 8.74
N LEU A 257 -23.83 15.29 9.77
CA LEU A 257 -23.85 13.84 9.68
C LEU A 257 -24.97 13.36 8.76
N THR A 258 -26.15 13.99 8.84
CA THR A 258 -27.25 13.69 7.92
C THR A 258 -26.84 13.94 6.47
N ALA A 259 -26.24 15.09 6.17
CA ALA A 259 -25.74 15.40 4.84
C ALA A 259 -24.64 14.41 4.38
N ALA A 260 -23.64 14.16 5.23
CA ALA A 260 -22.55 13.24 4.92
C ALA A 260 -23.03 11.79 4.70
N LEU A 261 -24.12 11.36 5.36
CA LEU A 261 -24.73 10.04 5.14
C LEU A 261 -25.52 9.97 3.82
N VAL A 262 -26.14 11.07 3.40
CA VAL A 262 -26.76 11.17 2.07
C VAL A 262 -25.68 11.09 0.99
N ASP A 263 -24.56 11.79 1.18
CA ASP A 263 -23.41 11.73 0.28
C ASP A 263 -22.75 10.35 0.29
N LEU A 264 -22.67 9.70 1.46
CA LEU A 264 -22.21 8.31 1.58
C LEU A 264 -23.08 7.34 0.79
N LYS A 265 -24.41 7.48 0.86
CA LYS A 265 -25.33 6.67 0.07
C LYS A 265 -25.05 6.82 -1.43
N GLN A 266 -24.84 8.05 -1.91
CA GLN A 266 -24.52 8.29 -3.32
C GLN A 266 -23.13 7.73 -3.68
N CYS A 267 -22.14 7.96 -2.83
CA CYS A 267 -20.79 7.41 -2.99
C CYS A 267 -20.82 5.88 -3.13
N ILE A 268 -21.61 5.17 -2.32
CA ILE A 268 -21.73 3.71 -2.40
C ILE A 268 -22.37 3.27 -3.72
N ARG A 269 -23.33 4.04 -4.25
CA ARG A 269 -23.91 3.77 -5.59
C ARG A 269 -22.89 3.94 -6.69
N ASP A 270 -22.09 5.00 -6.64
CA ASP A 270 -21.02 5.23 -7.62
C ASP A 270 -19.96 4.12 -7.55
N ILE A 271 -19.68 3.59 -6.34
CA ILE A 271 -18.82 2.40 -6.16
C ILE A 271 -19.46 1.15 -6.78
N ASP A 272 -20.77 0.96 -6.65
CA ASP A 272 -21.49 -0.16 -7.28
C ASP A 272 -21.39 -0.10 -8.82
N GLU A 273 -21.53 1.10 -9.39
CA GLU A 273 -21.33 1.34 -10.81
C GLU A 273 -19.89 1.03 -11.23
N LEU A 274 -18.88 1.59 -10.54
CA LEU A 274 -17.47 1.31 -10.78
C LEU A 274 -17.16 -0.20 -10.69
N LEU A 275 -17.70 -0.89 -9.69
CA LEU A 275 -17.53 -2.34 -9.55
C LEU A 275 -18.15 -3.10 -10.74
N GLY A 276 -19.29 -2.64 -11.25
CA GLY A 276 -19.93 -3.17 -12.45
C GLY A 276 -19.03 -3.08 -13.69
N ARG A 277 -18.20 -2.02 -13.78
CA ARG A 277 -17.26 -1.80 -14.89
C ARG A 277 -16.18 -2.87 -15.00
N LEU A 278 -15.94 -3.70 -13.98
CA LEU A 278 -15.03 -4.85 -14.10
C LEU A 278 -15.34 -5.70 -15.33
N GLN A 279 -16.62 -5.85 -15.68
CA GLN A 279 -17.07 -6.65 -16.81
C GLN A 279 -16.66 -6.09 -18.18
N GLU A 280 -16.28 -4.81 -18.25
CA GLU A 280 -15.88 -4.16 -19.50
C GLU A 280 -14.56 -4.72 -20.05
N ARG A 281 -13.56 -4.90 -19.17
CA ARG A 281 -12.19 -5.25 -19.59
C ARG A 281 -11.49 -6.28 -18.69
N CYS A 282 -12.21 -6.90 -17.76
CA CYS A 282 -11.71 -8.03 -16.97
C CYS A 282 -12.46 -9.31 -17.37
N GLU A 283 -11.81 -10.17 -18.15
CA GLU A 283 -12.39 -11.45 -18.57
C GLU A 283 -12.31 -12.48 -17.41
N PRO A 284 -13.44 -13.13 -17.03
CA PRO A 284 -13.49 -14.05 -15.90
C PRO A 284 -12.50 -15.21 -15.93
N THR A 285 -12.29 -15.85 -17.08
CA THR A 285 -11.41 -17.02 -17.23
C THR A 285 -9.94 -16.62 -17.09
N VAL A 286 -9.51 -15.51 -17.70
CA VAL A 286 -8.19 -14.91 -17.60
C VAL A 286 -7.94 -14.49 -16.15
N PHE A 287 -8.89 -13.80 -15.53
CA PHE A 287 -8.75 -13.44 -14.11
C PHE A 287 -8.57 -14.68 -13.23
N TYR A 288 -9.43 -15.68 -13.39
CA TYR A 288 -9.40 -16.88 -12.57
C TYR A 288 -8.12 -17.71 -12.73
N SER A 289 -7.67 -17.89 -13.97
CA SER A 289 -6.58 -18.83 -14.30
C SER A 289 -5.20 -18.19 -14.37
N GLN A 290 -5.09 -16.90 -14.72
CA GLN A 290 -3.81 -16.23 -14.93
C GLN A 290 -3.51 -15.18 -13.86
N VAL A 291 -4.51 -14.45 -13.38
CA VAL A 291 -4.29 -13.33 -12.44
C VAL A 291 -4.37 -13.80 -10.98
N ARG A 292 -5.50 -14.40 -10.60
CA ARG A 292 -5.81 -14.84 -9.23
C ARG A 292 -4.72 -15.68 -8.57
N PRO A 293 -4.02 -16.60 -9.26
CA PRO A 293 -2.96 -17.39 -8.61
C PRO A 293 -1.87 -16.56 -7.95
N PHE A 294 -1.46 -15.43 -8.55
CA PHE A 294 -0.42 -14.56 -8.00
C PHE A 294 -0.87 -13.76 -6.77
N PHE A 295 -2.18 -13.63 -6.56
CA PHE A 295 -2.74 -12.96 -5.39
C PHE A 295 -3.00 -13.92 -4.23
N ALA A 296 -2.89 -15.23 -4.45
CA ALA A 296 -3.07 -16.22 -3.41
C ALA A 296 -1.92 -16.22 -2.40
N GLY A 297 -2.23 -16.55 -1.15
CA GLY A 297 -1.23 -16.68 -0.09
C GLY A 297 -0.88 -18.13 0.24
N GLY A 298 -0.12 -18.29 1.32
CA GLY A 298 0.40 -19.58 1.76
C GLY A 298 -0.60 -20.43 2.54
N THR A 299 -1.80 -19.93 2.83
CA THR A 299 -2.84 -20.69 3.55
C THR A 299 -3.29 -21.95 2.82
N ALA A 300 -3.15 -21.99 1.49
CA ALA A 300 -3.41 -23.16 0.67
C ALA A 300 -2.27 -24.20 0.69
N LEU A 301 -1.09 -23.85 1.21
CA LEU A 301 0.08 -24.73 1.26
C LEU A 301 0.17 -25.46 2.62
N PRO A 302 0.60 -26.74 2.65
CA PRO A 302 0.64 -27.54 3.88
C PRO A 302 1.36 -26.87 5.05
N ASN A 303 2.50 -26.23 4.78
CA ASN A 303 3.34 -25.54 5.76
C ASN A 303 3.34 -24.01 5.60
N GLY A 304 2.62 -23.46 4.62
CA GLY A 304 2.75 -22.04 4.25
C GLY A 304 4.07 -21.72 3.55
N HIS A 305 4.56 -20.50 3.70
CA HIS A 305 5.87 -20.09 3.18
C HIS A 305 6.89 -20.07 4.30
N PHE A 306 8.14 -20.44 3.99
CA PHE A 306 9.26 -20.25 4.90
C PHE A 306 9.75 -18.80 4.79
N TYR A 307 9.85 -18.13 5.93
CA TYR A 307 10.38 -16.77 6.04
C TYR A 307 11.72 -16.85 6.75
N ASP A 308 12.80 -16.64 6.01
CA ASP A 308 14.15 -16.53 6.55
C ASP A 308 14.27 -15.23 7.37
N GLU A 309 14.67 -15.35 8.64
CA GLU A 309 14.89 -14.25 9.58
C GLU A 309 16.39 -13.87 9.66
N GLY A 310 17.24 -14.55 8.87
CA GLY A 310 18.69 -14.39 8.83
C GLY A 310 19.40 -15.30 9.83
N SER A 311 20.73 -15.36 9.72
CA SER A 311 21.62 -16.09 10.65
C SER A 311 21.28 -17.59 10.80
N GLY A 312 20.74 -18.21 9.75
CA GLY A 312 20.33 -19.62 9.75
C GLY A 312 19.03 -19.90 10.51
N THR A 313 18.24 -18.86 10.81
CA THR A 313 16.95 -18.96 11.51
C THR A 313 15.80 -18.53 10.61
N GLY A 314 14.64 -19.19 10.72
CA GLY A 314 13.46 -18.80 9.95
C GLY A 314 12.21 -19.55 10.41
N LYS A 315 11.04 -19.12 9.94
CA LYS A 315 9.74 -19.65 10.37
C LYS A 315 8.81 -19.91 9.21
N TRP A 316 8.14 -21.06 9.25
CA TRP A 316 7.01 -21.35 8.38
C TRP A 316 5.78 -20.54 8.83
N ARG A 317 5.15 -19.81 7.91
CA ARG A 317 3.95 -19.00 8.21
C ARG A 317 2.89 -19.17 7.11
N LYS A 318 1.64 -19.37 7.54
CA LYS A 318 0.45 -19.43 6.68
C LYS A 318 -0.21 -18.06 6.57
N LEU A 319 0.40 -17.18 5.78
CA LEU A 319 -0.13 -15.84 5.54
C LEU A 319 -1.21 -15.87 4.43
N GLN A 320 -2.26 -15.08 4.61
CA GLN A 320 -3.35 -14.93 3.65
C GLN A 320 -2.91 -14.05 2.47
N GLY A 321 -3.37 -14.39 1.28
CA GLY A 321 -3.16 -13.58 0.09
C GLY A 321 -3.97 -12.28 0.09
N GLY A 322 -3.75 -11.46 -0.93
CA GLY A 322 -4.46 -10.19 -1.11
C GLY A 322 -5.96 -10.39 -1.31
N SER A 323 -6.79 -9.61 -0.62
CA SER A 323 -8.26 -9.68 -0.70
C SER A 323 -8.86 -8.28 -0.53
N ASN A 324 -10.01 -8.04 -1.17
CA ASN A 324 -10.78 -6.79 -0.99
C ASN A 324 -11.22 -6.57 0.46
N ALA A 325 -11.28 -7.63 1.28
CA ALA A 325 -11.54 -7.52 2.73
C ALA A 325 -10.44 -6.73 3.49
N GLN A 326 -9.27 -6.54 2.86
CA GLN A 326 -8.14 -5.77 3.39
C GLN A 326 -8.20 -4.28 2.98
N SER A 327 -9.23 -3.85 2.25
CA SER A 327 -9.50 -2.42 2.01
C SER A 327 -9.86 -1.75 3.33
N SER A 328 -9.25 -0.62 3.68
CA SER A 328 -9.65 0.13 4.88
C SER A 328 -11.02 0.76 4.74
N LEU A 329 -11.44 1.07 3.50
CA LEU A 329 -12.68 1.75 3.19
C LEU A 329 -13.90 0.93 3.61
N ILE A 330 -13.91 -0.38 3.34
CA ILE A 330 -15.06 -1.22 3.70
C ILE A 330 -15.24 -1.29 5.22
N HIS A 331 -14.14 -1.37 5.99
CA HIS A 331 -14.17 -1.33 7.46
C HIS A 331 -14.63 0.03 7.97
N PHE A 332 -14.21 1.12 7.31
CA PHE A 332 -14.66 2.46 7.66
C PHE A 332 -16.18 2.60 7.49
N PHE A 333 -16.75 2.11 6.38
CA PHE A 333 -18.20 2.09 6.18
C PHE A 333 -18.91 1.27 7.25
N ASP A 334 -18.41 0.09 7.58
CA ASP A 334 -18.97 -0.75 8.65
C ASP A 334 -18.99 -0.03 9.99
N ILE A 335 -17.88 0.63 10.36
CA ILE A 335 -17.78 1.39 11.61
C ILE A 335 -18.76 2.56 11.64
N ILE A 336 -18.80 3.38 10.58
CA ILE A 336 -19.70 4.54 10.49
C ILE A 336 -21.16 4.09 10.61
N LEU A 337 -21.52 3.02 9.90
CA LEU A 337 -22.88 2.52 9.80
C LEU A 337 -23.28 1.56 10.94
N GLY A 338 -22.32 1.15 11.78
CA GLY A 338 -22.58 0.28 12.93
C GLY A 338 -22.90 -1.15 12.51
N VAL A 339 -22.26 -1.62 11.45
CA VAL A 339 -22.32 -3.01 11.02
C VAL A 339 -21.34 -3.79 11.88
N GLU A 340 -21.87 -4.74 12.65
CA GLU A 340 -21.09 -5.60 13.52
C GLU A 340 -20.97 -6.99 12.87
N HIS A 341 -19.74 -7.49 12.82
CA HIS A 341 -19.41 -8.80 12.28
C HIS A 341 -19.27 -9.79 13.43
N SER A 342 -20.29 -10.62 13.62
CA SER A 342 -20.44 -11.48 14.81
C SER A 342 -19.86 -12.86 14.54
N HIS A 343 -19.12 -13.39 15.51
CA HIS A 343 -18.63 -14.76 15.50
C HIS A 343 -18.95 -15.45 16.83
N ALA A 344 -18.86 -16.78 16.84
CA ALA A 344 -18.99 -17.55 18.08
C ALA A 344 -17.99 -17.02 19.12
N VAL A 345 -18.36 -17.06 20.40
CA VAL A 345 -17.53 -16.55 21.49
C VAL A 345 -16.14 -17.21 21.43
N GLY A 346 -15.10 -16.40 21.23
CA GLY A 346 -13.72 -16.86 21.14
C GLY A 346 -13.18 -17.06 19.71
N GLU A 347 -14.01 -16.88 18.67
CA GLU A 347 -13.59 -16.94 17.27
C GLU A 347 -13.40 -15.54 16.66
N GLU A 348 -12.33 -15.36 15.90
CA GLU A 348 -12.03 -14.10 15.21
C GLU A 348 -12.73 -14.03 13.85
N SER A 349 -13.37 -12.90 13.56
CA SER A 349 -14.05 -12.70 12.27
C SER A 349 -13.09 -12.69 11.09
N VAL A 350 -13.61 -12.99 9.89
CA VAL A 350 -12.83 -12.81 8.66
C VAL A 350 -12.44 -11.33 8.47
N HIS A 351 -13.28 -10.40 8.93
CA HIS A 351 -12.97 -8.97 8.93
C HIS A 351 -11.81 -8.66 9.88
N ASP A 352 -11.82 -9.17 11.12
CA ASP A 352 -10.75 -8.98 12.10
C ASP A 352 -9.43 -9.59 11.64
N GLN A 353 -9.48 -10.78 11.05
CA GLN A 353 -8.32 -11.40 10.42
C GLN A 353 -7.78 -10.52 9.29
N ALA A 354 -8.66 -9.96 8.44
CA ALA A 354 -8.27 -9.08 7.34
C ALA A 354 -7.67 -7.75 7.83
N ARG A 355 -8.07 -7.24 9.01
CA ARG A 355 -7.47 -6.04 9.61
C ARG A 355 -5.97 -6.20 9.82
N ARG A 356 -5.46 -7.41 10.11
CA ARG A 356 -4.02 -7.68 10.25
C ARG A 356 -3.20 -7.43 8.98
N TYR A 357 -3.87 -7.31 7.83
CA TYR A 357 -3.27 -7.05 6.52
C TYR A 357 -3.54 -5.61 6.04
N ILE A 358 -4.11 -4.76 6.89
CA ILE A 358 -4.30 -3.32 6.67
C ILE A 358 -3.07 -2.57 7.22
N PRO A 359 -2.54 -1.55 6.50
CA PRO A 359 -1.41 -0.76 6.98
C PRO A 359 -1.63 -0.23 8.41
N GLY A 360 -0.59 -0.25 9.26
CA GLY A 360 -0.73 0.08 10.69
C GLY A 360 -1.37 1.44 10.96
N GLN A 361 -1.01 2.46 10.18
CA GLN A 361 -1.60 3.79 10.28
C GLN A 361 -3.11 3.78 9.98
N HIS A 362 -3.56 2.98 9.01
CA HIS A 362 -4.97 2.86 8.66
C HIS A 362 -5.74 2.11 9.75
N ARG A 363 -5.15 1.06 10.35
CA ARG A 363 -5.76 0.37 11.50
C ARG A 363 -6.01 1.33 12.66
N ARG A 364 -4.99 2.11 13.05
CA ARG A 364 -5.12 3.12 14.11
C ARG A 364 -6.19 4.16 13.77
N PHE A 365 -6.28 4.58 12.50
CA PHE A 365 -7.34 5.47 12.03
C PHE A 365 -8.72 4.84 12.22
N LEU A 366 -8.92 3.58 11.83
CA LEU A 366 -10.19 2.87 12.03
C LEU A 366 -10.56 2.77 13.52
N ASP A 367 -9.60 2.47 14.39
CA ASP A 367 -9.82 2.42 15.85
C ASP A 367 -10.21 3.80 16.41
N TYR A 368 -9.58 4.87 15.92
CA TYR A 368 -9.92 6.25 16.29
C TYR A 368 -11.35 6.59 15.88
N ILE A 369 -11.75 6.29 14.64
CA ILE A 369 -13.11 6.53 14.15
C ILE A 369 -14.13 5.74 14.96
N GLY A 370 -13.85 4.48 15.29
CA GLY A 370 -14.73 3.66 16.13
C GLY A 370 -15.02 4.30 17.49
N ARG A 371 -14.03 4.98 18.10
CA ARG A 371 -14.21 5.70 19.37
C ARG A 371 -15.04 6.97 19.24
N LEU A 372 -15.08 7.61 18.06
CA LEU A 372 -15.87 8.82 17.83
C LEU A 372 -17.34 8.52 17.52
N VAL A 373 -17.61 7.41 16.83
CA VAL A 373 -18.96 7.09 16.35
C VAL A 373 -19.95 6.91 17.51
N GLY A 374 -19.56 6.21 18.58
CA GLY A 374 -20.44 5.98 19.74
C GLY A 374 -20.95 7.27 20.40
N PRO A 375 -20.07 8.18 20.86
CA PRO A 375 -20.47 9.45 21.46
C PRO A 375 -21.26 10.36 20.50
N ALA A 376 -20.87 10.43 19.23
CA ALA A 376 -21.58 11.20 18.21
C ALA A 376 -23.02 10.70 18.06
N ARG A 377 -23.17 9.38 18.00
CA ARG A 377 -24.45 8.69 17.97
C ARG A 377 -25.32 9.00 19.19
N GLU A 378 -24.75 8.85 20.38
CA GLU A 378 -25.44 9.11 21.64
C GLU A 378 -25.91 10.58 21.74
N SER A 379 -25.05 11.50 21.32
CA SER A 379 -25.36 12.93 21.25
C SER A 379 -26.48 13.22 20.25
N ALA A 380 -26.51 12.54 19.10
CA ALA A 380 -27.58 12.70 18.12
C ALA A 380 -28.94 12.31 18.69
N LEU A 381 -29.01 11.27 19.53
CA LEU A 381 -30.26 10.83 20.16
C LEU A 381 -30.76 11.80 21.23
N ARG A 382 -29.86 12.34 22.05
CA ARG A 382 -30.24 13.20 23.19
C ARG A 382 -30.51 14.66 22.83
N HIS A 383 -29.81 15.21 21.85
CA HIS A 383 -29.73 16.67 21.67
C HIS A 383 -30.36 17.17 20.37
N THR A 384 -31.26 16.40 19.75
CA THR A 384 -31.88 16.77 18.48
C THR A 384 -33.41 16.63 18.47
N SER A 385 -34.06 17.52 17.70
CA SER A 385 -35.52 17.50 17.55
C SER A 385 -36.00 16.20 16.91
N ARG A 386 -37.28 15.88 17.06
CA ARG A 386 -37.87 14.66 16.49
C ARG A 386 -37.72 14.60 14.97
N GLU A 387 -37.87 15.74 14.31
CA GLU A 387 -37.71 15.89 12.85
C GLU A 387 -36.27 15.60 12.44
N ARG A 388 -35.29 16.21 13.10
CA ARG A 388 -33.85 15.97 12.82
C ARG A 388 -33.47 14.51 13.04
N ARG A 389 -33.94 13.89 14.13
CA ARG A 389 -33.75 12.44 14.37
C ARG A 389 -34.32 11.59 13.24
N SER A 390 -35.51 11.94 12.75
CA SER A 390 -36.13 11.22 11.64
C SER A 390 -35.31 11.34 10.36
N SER A 391 -34.85 12.55 10.00
CA SER A 391 -33.99 12.76 8.82
C SER A 391 -32.67 11.99 8.92
N LEU A 392 -32.02 12.04 10.09
CA LEU A 392 -30.78 11.30 10.34
C LEU A 392 -30.99 9.79 10.20
N ARG A 393 -32.09 9.26 10.75
CA ARG A 393 -32.47 7.85 10.61
C ARG A 393 -32.70 7.46 9.16
N THR A 394 -33.41 8.28 8.39
CA THR A 394 -33.63 8.02 6.96
C THR A 394 -32.31 7.99 6.19
N ALA A 395 -31.38 8.91 6.49
CA ALA A 395 -30.06 8.95 5.86
C ALA A 395 -29.23 7.70 6.22
N PHE A 396 -29.19 7.32 7.50
CA PHE A 396 -28.52 6.08 7.96
C PHE A 396 -29.07 4.84 7.26
N THR A 397 -30.39 4.63 7.33
CA THR A 397 -31.07 3.50 6.70
C THR A 397 -30.74 3.44 5.21
N GLY A 398 -30.82 4.58 4.51
CA GLY A 398 -30.51 4.64 3.09
C GLY A 398 -29.06 4.30 2.75
N ALA A 399 -28.10 4.67 3.61
CA ALA A 399 -26.69 4.32 3.43
C ALA A 399 -26.41 2.83 3.72
N VAL A 400 -27.04 2.25 4.75
CA VAL A 400 -26.93 0.80 5.04
C VAL A 400 -27.54 -0.03 3.92
N GLU A 401 -28.71 0.35 3.41
CA GLU A 401 -29.34 -0.32 2.26
C GLU A 401 -28.44 -0.27 1.02
N ALA A 402 -27.78 0.87 0.75
CA ALA A 402 -26.81 0.97 -0.33
C ALA A 402 -25.60 0.05 -0.10
N LEU A 403 -25.07 -0.05 1.11
CA LEU A 403 -23.98 -0.96 1.44
C LEU A 403 -24.39 -2.44 1.27
N ALA A 404 -25.61 -2.79 1.66
CA ALA A 404 -26.15 -4.14 1.47
C ALA A 404 -26.32 -4.48 -0.03
N ALA A 405 -26.74 -3.51 -0.84
CA ALA A 405 -26.80 -3.65 -2.29
C ALA A 405 -25.40 -3.86 -2.90
N LEU A 406 -24.42 -3.07 -2.49
CA LEU A 406 -23.02 -3.22 -2.92
C LEU A 406 -22.47 -4.62 -2.57
N ARG A 407 -22.73 -5.12 -1.35
CA ARG A 407 -22.32 -6.47 -0.93
C ARG A 407 -23.00 -7.56 -1.76
N SER A 408 -24.26 -7.36 -2.11
CA SER A 408 -25.01 -8.26 -3.00
C SER A 408 -24.43 -8.27 -4.42
N MET A 409 -24.06 -7.10 -4.95
CA MET A 409 -23.37 -6.99 -6.24
C MET A 409 -21.99 -7.67 -6.19
N HIS A 410 -21.21 -7.43 -5.15
CA HIS A 410 -19.90 -8.07 -4.97
C HIS A 410 -20.01 -9.59 -4.91
N LEU A 411 -21.03 -10.14 -4.23
CA LEU A 411 -21.28 -11.59 -4.24
C LEU A 411 -21.56 -12.12 -5.66
N ARG A 412 -22.34 -11.40 -6.48
CA ARG A 412 -22.59 -11.76 -7.88
C ARG A 412 -21.32 -11.72 -8.73
N ILE A 413 -20.50 -10.68 -8.57
CA ILE A 413 -19.19 -10.56 -9.23
C ILE A 413 -18.29 -11.72 -8.81
N ALA A 414 -18.14 -12.00 -7.51
CA ALA A 414 -17.31 -13.11 -7.03
C ALA A 414 -17.79 -14.46 -7.58
N ALA A 415 -19.10 -14.69 -7.68
CA ALA A 415 -19.64 -15.90 -8.29
C ALA A 415 -19.26 -16.01 -9.79
N ARG A 416 -19.36 -14.92 -10.55
CA ARG A 416 -19.01 -14.87 -11.98
C ARG A 416 -17.51 -15.07 -12.22
N TYR A 417 -16.66 -14.47 -11.41
CA TYR A 417 -15.21 -14.48 -11.61
C TYR A 417 -14.50 -15.68 -10.97
N ILE A 418 -15.16 -16.38 -10.03
CA ILE A 418 -14.55 -17.50 -9.30
C ILE A 418 -15.30 -18.80 -9.53
N ILE A 419 -16.60 -18.88 -9.21
CA ILE A 419 -17.35 -20.15 -9.26
C ILE A 419 -17.52 -20.62 -10.70
N VAL A 420 -17.97 -19.74 -11.60
CA VAL A 420 -18.26 -20.14 -12.99
C VAL A 420 -17.00 -20.68 -13.68
N PRO A 421 -15.85 -19.99 -13.68
CA PRO A 421 -14.61 -20.52 -14.22
C PRO A 421 -14.10 -21.78 -13.51
N SER A 422 -14.28 -21.90 -12.18
CA SER A 422 -13.84 -23.09 -11.43
C SER A 422 -14.51 -24.39 -11.88
N ARG A 423 -15.76 -24.29 -12.39
CA ARG A 423 -16.55 -25.43 -12.91
C ARG A 423 -16.21 -25.77 -14.36
N GLN A 424 -15.80 -24.77 -15.14
CA GLN A 424 -15.49 -24.91 -16.55
C GLN A 424 -14.03 -25.33 -16.80
N SER A 425 -13.11 -24.99 -15.89
CA SER A 425 -11.71 -25.36 -16.05
C SER A 425 -11.46 -26.83 -15.65
N GLN A 426 -10.95 -27.64 -16.58
CA GLN A 426 -10.08 -28.77 -16.24
C GLN A 426 -8.79 -28.16 -15.69
N SER A 427 -8.72 -28.04 -14.36
CA SER A 427 -7.70 -27.31 -13.59
C SER A 427 -6.27 -27.43 -14.15
N ARG A 428 -5.75 -26.33 -14.72
CA ARG A 428 -4.33 -26.17 -15.11
C ARG A 428 -3.43 -25.65 -13.97
N ALA A 429 -3.97 -25.43 -12.77
CA ALA A 429 -3.21 -25.02 -11.58
C ALA A 429 -3.49 -26.01 -10.43
N PRO A 430 -2.73 -27.11 -10.30
CA PRO A 430 -3.03 -28.21 -9.38
C PRO A 430 -3.04 -27.83 -7.88
N HIS A 431 -2.45 -26.68 -7.53
CA HIS A 431 -2.10 -26.34 -6.15
C HIS A 431 -3.07 -25.35 -5.45
N LEU A 432 -4.06 -24.80 -6.16
CA LEU A 432 -5.03 -23.86 -5.58
C LEU A 432 -6.40 -24.53 -5.40
N PRO A 433 -6.96 -24.53 -4.18
CA PRO A 433 -8.32 -25.04 -3.96
C PRO A 433 -9.34 -24.29 -4.83
N LYS A 434 -10.14 -25.05 -5.60
CA LYS A 434 -11.11 -24.53 -6.57
C LYS A 434 -12.18 -23.60 -5.96
N HIS A 435 -12.42 -23.68 -4.65
CA HIS A 435 -13.54 -23.02 -3.98
C HIS A 435 -13.16 -21.95 -2.94
N LEU A 436 -11.86 -21.71 -2.72
CA LEU A 436 -11.40 -20.72 -1.75
C LEU A 436 -11.11 -19.37 -2.41
N GLY A 437 -11.27 -18.26 -1.68
CA GLY A 437 -10.73 -16.97 -2.09
C GLY A 437 -9.19 -16.97 -2.08
N THR A 438 -8.57 -15.90 -2.57
CA THR A 438 -7.11 -15.68 -2.50
C THR A 438 -6.56 -15.65 -1.07
N ALA A 439 -7.39 -15.22 -0.12
CA ALA A 439 -7.11 -15.27 1.32
C ALA A 439 -7.24 -16.69 1.94
N GLY A 440 -7.76 -17.67 1.18
CA GLY A 440 -7.98 -19.04 1.66
C GLY A 440 -9.32 -19.27 2.38
N THR A 441 -10.22 -18.29 2.42
CA THR A 441 -11.56 -18.43 3.00
C THR A 441 -12.58 -18.95 1.99
N SER A 442 -13.59 -19.69 2.43
CA SER A 442 -14.76 -19.97 1.58
C SER A 442 -15.51 -18.66 1.37
N PHE A 443 -15.39 -18.09 0.17
CA PHE A 443 -15.80 -16.72 -0.06
C PHE A 443 -17.33 -16.56 -0.12
N VAL A 444 -18.08 -17.58 -0.53
CA VAL A 444 -19.55 -17.49 -0.64
C VAL A 444 -20.22 -17.39 0.74
N PRO A 445 -19.96 -18.28 1.71
CA PRO A 445 -20.50 -18.12 3.06
C PRO A 445 -20.09 -16.79 3.69
N PHE A 446 -18.82 -16.40 3.52
CA PHE A 446 -18.30 -15.14 4.04
C PHE A 446 -19.05 -13.91 3.46
N LEU A 447 -19.14 -13.79 2.14
CA LEU A 447 -19.80 -12.65 1.51
C LEU A 447 -21.32 -12.63 1.77
N LYS A 448 -21.95 -13.80 1.90
CA LYS A 448 -23.36 -13.89 2.32
C LYS A 448 -23.54 -13.41 3.76
N LEU A 449 -22.71 -13.88 4.68
CA LEU A 449 -22.76 -13.46 6.08
C LEU A 449 -22.57 -11.95 6.21
N ALA A 450 -21.52 -11.39 5.59
CA ALA A 450 -21.28 -9.95 5.62
C ALA A 450 -22.46 -9.13 5.05
N ARG A 451 -23.12 -9.62 4.00
CA ARG A 451 -24.34 -9.00 3.45
C ARG A 451 -25.50 -9.08 4.44
N ASP A 452 -25.72 -10.25 5.02
CA ASP A 452 -26.85 -10.51 5.92
C ASP A 452 -26.69 -9.70 7.22
N GLU A 453 -25.47 -9.57 7.75
CA GLU A 453 -25.14 -8.70 8.89
C GLU A 453 -25.37 -7.22 8.59
N THR A 454 -25.11 -6.76 7.35
CA THR A 454 -25.49 -5.40 6.93
C THR A 454 -27.00 -5.22 6.92
N PHE A 455 -27.76 -6.19 6.41
CA PHE A 455 -29.22 -6.14 6.46
C PHE A 455 -29.74 -6.12 7.90
N SER A 456 -29.14 -6.91 8.80
CA SER A 456 -29.49 -6.88 10.23
C SER A 456 -29.18 -5.52 10.88
N ALA A 457 -28.11 -4.84 10.44
CA ALA A 457 -27.81 -3.48 10.90
C ALA A 457 -28.91 -2.48 10.49
N THR A 458 -29.59 -2.69 9.36
CA THR A 458 -30.77 -1.88 8.97
C THR A 458 -31.87 -1.96 10.02
N GLU A 459 -32.19 -3.16 10.50
CA GLU A 459 -33.25 -3.35 11.51
C GLU A 459 -32.86 -2.76 12.87
N ARG A 460 -31.61 -2.94 13.31
CA ARG A 460 -31.11 -2.29 14.54
C ARG A 460 -31.08 -0.76 14.44
N ASN A 461 -30.79 -0.22 13.26
CA ASN A 461 -30.81 1.22 13.03
C ASN A 461 -32.24 1.79 12.93
N ARG A 462 -33.25 0.95 12.63
CA ARG A 462 -34.67 1.34 12.67
C ARG A 462 -35.20 1.49 14.10
N THR A 463 -34.80 0.58 15.00
CA THR A 463 -35.20 0.62 16.43
C THR A 463 -34.46 1.69 17.23
N TRP A 464 -33.36 2.20 16.69
CA TRP A 464 -32.44 3.18 17.29
C TRP A 464 -33.05 4.51 17.77
N ALA A 465 -34.33 4.78 17.52
CA ALA A 465 -35.00 6.04 17.89
C ALA A 465 -36.38 5.87 18.54
N GLU A 466 -36.82 4.64 18.82
CA GLU A 466 -37.91 4.41 19.76
C GLU A 466 -37.26 4.22 21.13
N PRO A 467 -37.42 5.17 22.08
CA PRO A 467 -37.23 4.77 23.47
C PRO A 467 -38.21 3.62 23.71
N ASP A 468 -37.77 2.57 24.40
CA ASP A 468 -38.72 1.68 25.07
C ASP A 468 -39.66 2.61 25.89
N ILE A 469 -40.91 2.71 25.44
CA ILE A 469 -41.96 3.51 26.10
C ILE A 469 -42.37 2.79 27.37
#